data_AF-A0A932HUK3-F1
#
_entry.id   AF-A0A932HUK3-F1
#
_cell.length_a   1.000
_cell.length_b   1.000
_cell.length_c   1.000
_cell.angle_alpha   90.00
_cell.angle_beta   90.00
_cell.angle_gamma   90.00
#
_symmetry.space_group_name_H-M   'P 1'
#
loop_
_entity.id
_entity.type
_entity.pdbx_description
1 polymer ?
#
loop_
_entity_poly.entity_id
_entity_poly.type
_entity_poly.pdbx_seq_one_letter_code
_entity_poly.pdbx_strand_id
1 'polypeptide(L)'
;MSRFTKRVQVPCHGCTLCCQGDLIRLEPKEFAQGYATEPHPIMPGALMLAHQPNGDCIYLKAGQCGIHDHAPLMCRVADCRTIAVRFDFETARKLHQRRLIDIRVWDHGRMLIEKDYPHTF
;
A
#
# COMPACT_ATOMS: atom_id res chain seq x y z
N MET A 1 4.48 -26.92 1.74
CA MET A 1 3.11 -26.39 1.65
C MET A 1 3.19 -24.86 1.60
N SER A 2 2.97 -24.28 0.42
CA SER A 2 3.14 -22.84 0.16
C SER A 2 2.11 -22.05 0.96
N ARG A 3 2.56 -21.31 1.99
CA ARG A 3 1.76 -20.24 2.61
C ARG A 3 1.66 -19.10 1.60
N PHE A 4 0.73 -19.23 0.64
CA PHE A 4 0.19 -18.07 -0.04
C PHE A 4 -0.51 -17.23 1.03
N THR A 5 0.11 -16.14 1.46
CA THR A 5 -0.42 -15.30 2.52
C THR A 5 -1.76 -14.75 2.06
N LYS A 6 -2.83 -15.09 2.78
CA LYS A 6 -4.20 -14.62 2.53
C LYS A 6 -4.21 -13.08 2.53
N ARG A 7 -4.89 -12.48 1.54
CA ARG A 7 -5.07 -11.02 1.45
C ARG A 7 -5.79 -10.50 2.70
N VAL A 8 -5.25 -9.44 3.30
CA VAL A 8 -5.91 -8.72 4.38
C VAL A 8 -7.20 -8.09 3.84
N GLN A 9 -8.30 -8.33 4.54
CA GLN A 9 -9.60 -7.80 4.14
C GLN A 9 -9.74 -6.39 4.73
N VAL A 10 -9.68 -5.41 3.83
CA VAL A 10 -9.92 -4.00 4.15
C VAL A 10 -11.17 -3.58 3.37
N PRO A 11 -12.16 -2.94 4.01
CA PRO A 11 -13.37 -2.46 3.34
C PRO A 11 -13.06 -1.21 2.49
N CYS A 12 -12.20 -1.38 1.48
CA CYS A 12 -11.72 -0.29 0.63
C CYS A 12 -12.80 0.25 -0.31
N HIS A 13 -13.83 -0.54 -0.66
CA HIS A 13 -14.89 -0.17 -1.61
C HIS A 13 -14.38 0.46 -2.91
N GLY A 14 -13.28 -0.08 -3.47
CA GLY A 14 -12.66 0.43 -4.70
C GLY A 14 -11.60 1.52 -4.49
N CYS A 15 -11.27 1.88 -3.25
CA CYS A 15 -10.16 2.78 -2.94
C CYS A 15 -8.82 2.25 -3.48
N THR A 16 -8.02 3.14 -4.07
CA THR A 16 -6.72 2.83 -4.68
C THR A 16 -5.57 3.66 -4.09
N LEU A 17 -5.73 4.23 -2.90
CA LEU A 17 -4.68 5.04 -2.27
C LEU A 17 -3.37 4.26 -2.06
N CYS A 18 -3.43 2.94 -1.89
CA CYS A 18 -2.24 2.09 -1.77
C CYS A 18 -1.46 1.88 -3.08
N CYS A 19 -2.00 2.37 -4.21
CA CYS A 19 -1.34 2.32 -5.53
C CYS A 19 -0.75 3.68 -5.93
N GLN A 20 -0.75 4.68 -5.04
CA GLN A 20 -0.33 6.05 -5.34
C GLN A 20 0.92 6.37 -4.52
N GLY A 21 2.05 6.63 -5.18
CA GLY A 21 3.32 6.95 -4.53
C GLY A 21 3.82 5.83 -3.61
N ASP A 22 3.51 4.57 -3.96
CA ASP A 22 3.87 3.42 -3.16
C ASP A 22 5.35 3.02 -3.32
N LEU A 23 5.81 2.13 -2.44
CA LEU A 23 7.14 1.52 -2.52
C LEU A 23 6.99 0.01 -2.35
N ILE A 24 6.10 -0.60 -3.14
CA ILE A 24 5.79 -2.04 -3.04
C ILE A 24 7.00 -2.86 -3.48
N ARG A 25 7.84 -3.22 -2.50
CA ARG A 25 8.97 -4.12 -2.69
C ARG A 25 8.47 -5.52 -3.05
N LEU A 26 9.14 -6.14 -4.02
CA LEU A 26 8.94 -7.53 -4.38
C LEU A 26 9.86 -8.44 -3.57
N GLU A 27 9.32 -9.57 -3.11
CA GLU A 27 10.15 -10.65 -2.59
C GLU A 27 10.82 -11.41 -3.75
N PRO A 28 12.02 -12.00 -3.58
CA PRO A 28 12.71 -12.73 -4.65
C PRO A 28 11.87 -13.82 -5.33
N LYS A 29 11.01 -14.50 -4.56
CA LYS A 29 10.08 -15.52 -5.06
C LYS A 29 8.98 -14.97 -5.99
N GLU A 30 8.81 -13.65 -6.05
CA GLU A 30 7.78 -12.98 -6.84
C GLU A 30 8.31 -12.51 -8.20
N PHE A 31 9.62 -12.55 -8.43
CA PHE A 31 10.22 -12.14 -9.71
C PHE A 31 9.76 -13.00 -10.88
N ALA A 32 9.51 -14.30 -10.65
CA ALA A 32 8.97 -15.21 -11.66
C ALA A 32 7.56 -14.84 -12.17
N GLN A 33 6.85 -13.93 -11.49
CA GLN A 33 5.51 -13.49 -11.88
C GLN A 33 5.54 -12.40 -12.97
N GLY A 34 6.73 -11.92 -13.37
CA GLY A 34 6.87 -11.04 -14.54
C GLY A 34 6.35 -9.61 -14.33
N TYR A 35 6.39 -9.11 -13.09
CA TYR A 35 6.04 -7.71 -12.83
C TYR A 35 7.00 -6.73 -13.52
N ALA A 36 6.49 -5.59 -13.95
CA ALA A 36 7.28 -4.43 -14.29
C ALA A 36 7.87 -3.84 -13.01
N THR A 37 9.19 -3.69 -12.97
CA THR A 37 9.92 -3.30 -11.77
C THR A 37 10.89 -2.15 -12.02
N GLU A 38 11.19 -1.43 -10.95
CA GLU A 38 12.27 -0.44 -10.90
C GLU A 38 13.08 -0.60 -9.60
N PRO A 39 14.31 -0.05 -9.52
CA PRO A 39 15.12 -0.11 -8.31
C PRO A 39 14.45 0.60 -7.13
N HIS A 40 14.49 -0.02 -5.94
CA HIS A 40 13.96 0.60 -4.74
C HIS A 40 14.87 1.77 -4.30
N PRO A 41 14.35 3.00 -4.11
CA PRO A 41 15.17 4.20 -3.91
C PRO A 41 15.93 4.22 -2.58
N ILE A 42 15.47 3.45 -1.59
CA ILE A 42 16.03 3.43 -0.23
C ILE A 42 16.79 2.12 0.07
N MET A 43 16.56 1.05 -0.69
CA MET A 43 17.04 -0.30 -0.36
C MET A 43 17.89 -0.84 -1.51
N PRO A 44 19.23 -0.70 -1.44
CA PRO A 44 20.12 -1.14 -2.51
C PRO A 44 19.91 -2.61 -2.88
N GLY A 45 19.81 -2.88 -4.19
CA GLY A 45 19.60 -4.22 -4.73
C GLY A 45 18.17 -4.76 -4.63
N ALA A 46 17.26 -4.07 -3.95
CA ALA A 46 15.85 -4.43 -3.95
C ALA A 46 15.12 -3.86 -5.17
N LEU A 47 14.12 -4.60 -5.66
CA LEU A 47 13.20 -4.17 -6.70
C LEU A 47 11.82 -3.87 -6.09
N MET A 48 11.15 -2.87 -6.64
CA MET A 48 9.76 -2.56 -6.36
C MET A 48 8.94 -2.55 -7.65
N LEU A 49 7.61 -2.55 -7.52
CA LEU A 49 6.73 -2.32 -8.68
C LEU A 49 7.10 -0.98 -9.34
N ALA A 50 7.11 -0.97 -10.68
CA ALA A 50 7.39 0.25 -11.43
C ALA A 50 6.24 1.26 -11.32
N HIS A 51 6.58 2.53 -11.50
CA HIS A 51 5.63 3.63 -11.42
C HIS A 51 5.47 4.36 -12.76
N GLN A 52 4.33 5.02 -12.93
CA GLN A 52 4.05 6.00 -13.97
C GLN A 52 4.78 7.32 -13.64
N PRO A 53 4.93 8.26 -14.59
CA PRO A 53 5.60 9.54 -14.33
C PRO A 53 4.95 10.38 -13.22
N ASN A 54 3.66 10.18 -12.93
CA ASN A 54 2.95 10.86 -11.85
C ASN A 54 3.17 10.21 -10.47
N GLY A 55 3.90 9.09 -10.39
CA GLY A 55 4.17 8.35 -9.16
C GLY A 55 3.13 7.27 -8.82
N ASP A 56 2.09 7.08 -9.64
CA ASP A 56 1.16 5.97 -9.44
C ASP A 56 1.79 4.65 -9.90
N CYS A 57 1.37 3.55 -9.28
CA CYS A 57 1.76 2.21 -9.73
C CYS A 57 1.42 2.04 -11.23
N ILE A 58 2.32 1.43 -12.00
CA ILE A 58 2.11 1.16 -13.44
C ILE A 58 0.88 0.28 -13.72
N TYR A 59 0.42 -0.44 -12.69
CA TYR A 59 -0.76 -1.29 -12.74
C TYR A 59 -2.06 -0.59 -12.32
N LEU A 60 -2.01 0.66 -11.86
CA LEU A 60 -3.20 1.47 -11.63
C LEU A 60 -3.73 1.99 -12.97
N LYS A 61 -4.85 1.42 -13.44
CA LYS A 61 -5.47 1.76 -14.73
C LYS A 61 -6.90 2.22 -14.51
N ALA A 62 -7.25 3.40 -15.02
CA ALA A 62 -8.59 3.97 -14.91
C ALA A 62 -9.16 3.97 -13.46
N GLY A 63 -8.30 4.22 -12.46
CA GLY A 63 -8.69 4.21 -11.05
C GLY A 63 -8.92 2.82 -10.45
N GLN A 64 -8.43 1.75 -11.10
CA GLN A 64 -8.56 0.37 -10.62
C GLN A 64 -7.22 -0.36 -10.65
N CYS A 65 -7.02 -1.29 -9.70
CA CYS A 65 -5.83 -2.12 -9.65
C CYS A 65 -5.91 -3.23 -10.71
N GLY A 66 -5.10 -3.13 -11.77
CA GLY A 66 -5.08 -4.09 -12.87
C GLY A 66 -4.45 -5.45 -12.54
N ILE A 67 -3.91 -5.61 -11.33
CA ILE A 67 -3.25 -6.84 -10.86
C ILE A 67 -3.86 -7.36 -9.56
N HIS A 68 -5.07 -6.94 -9.19
CA HIS A 68 -5.64 -7.22 -7.88
C HIS A 68 -5.68 -8.73 -7.55
N ASP A 69 -6.09 -9.57 -8.50
CA ASP A 69 -6.27 -11.01 -8.27
C ASP A 69 -4.96 -11.77 -8.08
N HIS A 70 -3.86 -11.24 -8.62
CA HIS A 70 -2.55 -11.84 -8.52
C HIS A 70 -1.52 -10.91 -7.87
N ALA A 71 -1.93 -9.87 -7.13
CA ALA A 71 -1.03 -8.81 -6.64
C ALA A 71 0.08 -9.36 -5.75
N PRO A 72 1.28 -8.73 -5.68
CA PRO A 72 2.38 -9.22 -4.86
C PRO A 72 2.07 -9.17 -3.35
N LEU A 73 2.92 -9.81 -2.55
CA LEU A 73 2.73 -10.01 -1.12
C LEU A 73 2.46 -8.69 -0.39
N MET A 74 3.25 -7.66 -0.68
CA MET A 74 3.11 -6.37 -0.03
C MET A 74 1.76 -5.71 -0.34
N CYS A 75 1.23 -5.84 -1.56
CA CYS A 75 -0.12 -5.40 -1.89
C CYS A 75 -1.22 -6.22 -1.19
N ARG A 76 -0.98 -7.52 -0.94
CA ARG A 76 -1.94 -8.40 -0.26
C ARG A 76 -2.03 -8.13 1.24
N VAL A 77 -0.95 -7.65 1.86
CA VAL A 77 -0.90 -7.35 3.31
C VAL A 77 -1.03 -5.86 3.63
N ALA A 78 -1.14 -5.00 2.62
CA ALA A 78 -1.37 -3.57 2.80
C ALA A 78 -2.70 -3.33 3.54
N ASP A 79 -2.63 -2.63 4.67
CA ASP A 79 -3.78 -2.24 5.47
C ASP A 79 -3.56 -0.82 6.01
N CYS A 80 -4.31 0.16 5.50
CA CYS A 80 -4.19 1.56 5.89
C CYS A 80 -4.54 1.80 7.37
N ARG A 81 -5.36 0.93 7.98
CA ARG A 81 -5.72 1.00 9.40
C ARG A 81 -4.49 0.76 10.28
N THR A 82 -3.56 -0.10 9.86
CA THR A 82 -2.31 -0.34 10.61
C THR A 82 -1.47 0.92 10.74
N ILE A 83 -1.41 1.76 9.69
CA ILE A 83 -0.71 3.04 9.73
C ILE A 83 -1.42 4.01 10.69
N ALA A 84 -2.74 4.05 10.62
CA ALA A 84 -3.60 4.90 11.45
C ALA A 84 -3.59 4.53 12.94
N VAL A 85 -3.46 3.25 13.27
CA VAL A 85 -3.29 2.77 14.66
C VAL A 85 -1.88 3.08 15.17
N ARG A 86 -0.86 2.98 14.30
CA ARG A 86 0.54 3.09 14.70
C ARG A 86 0.98 4.53 14.99
N PHE A 87 0.41 5.50 14.31
CA PHE A 87 0.84 6.90 14.38
C PHE A 87 -0.32 7.83 14.72
N ASP A 88 -0.10 8.74 15.66
CA ASP A 88 -0.98 9.90 15.85
C ASP A 88 -0.88 10.88 14.67
N PHE A 89 -1.78 11.87 14.63
CA PHE A 89 -1.85 12.84 13.54
C PHE A 89 -0.55 13.62 13.36
N GLU A 90 0.06 14.11 14.45
CA GLU A 90 1.28 14.92 14.37
C GLU A 90 2.48 14.10 13.84
N THR A 91 2.59 12.85 14.26
CA THR A 91 3.60 11.91 13.74
C THR A 91 3.34 11.57 12.29
N ALA A 92 2.09 11.27 11.92
CA ALA A 92 1.72 10.97 10.54
C ALA A 92 2.02 12.15 9.60
N ARG A 93 1.69 13.38 10.02
CA ARG A 93 2.00 14.60 9.29
C ARG A 93 3.51 14.80 9.08
N LYS A 94 4.32 14.60 10.12
CA LYS A 94 5.80 14.70 10.02
C LYS A 94 6.37 13.63 9.09
N LEU A 95 5.87 12.40 9.15
CA LEU A 95 6.29 11.32 8.25
C LEU A 95 5.89 11.60 6.80
N HIS A 96 4.71 12.20 6.57
CA HIS A 96 4.27 12.62 5.25
C HIS A 96 5.17 13.72 4.66
N GLN A 97 5.55 14.73 5.44
CA GLN A 97 6.51 15.76 5.00
C GLN A 97 7.87 15.17 4.58
N ARG A 98 8.25 14.03 5.18
CA ARG A 98 9.47 13.27 4.83
C ARG A 98 9.25 12.24 3.73
N ARG A 99 8.05 12.18 3.14
CA ARG A 99 7.65 11.21 2.10
C ARG A 99 7.79 9.74 2.52
N LEU A 100 7.62 9.46 3.81
CA LEU A 100 7.68 8.10 4.34
C LEU A 100 6.31 7.42 4.41
N ILE A 101 5.23 8.21 4.45
CA ILE A 101 3.85 7.76 4.32
C ILE A 101 3.04 8.81 3.53
N ASP A 102 1.89 8.42 2.99
CA ASP A 102 0.89 9.37 2.48
C ASP A 102 -0.13 9.69 3.58
N ILE A 103 -0.37 10.98 3.85
CA ILE A 103 -1.34 11.40 4.86
C ILE A 103 -2.76 10.96 4.52
N ARG A 104 -3.11 10.83 3.24
CA ARG A 104 -4.41 10.34 2.75
C ARG A 104 -4.62 8.87 3.12
N VAL A 105 -3.55 8.07 3.12
CA VAL A 105 -3.59 6.67 3.55
C VAL A 105 -3.87 6.59 5.06
N TRP A 106 -3.20 7.43 5.86
CA TRP A 106 -3.46 7.51 7.30
C TRP A 106 -4.91 7.96 7.58
N ASP A 107 -5.38 9.01 6.92
CA ASP A 107 -6.72 9.58 7.09
C ASP A 107 -7.83 8.58 6.74
N HIS A 108 -7.69 7.90 5.59
CA HIS A 108 -8.62 6.83 5.23
C HIS A 108 -8.58 5.66 6.23
N GLY A 109 -7.39 5.32 6.74
CA GLY A 109 -7.26 4.31 7.79
C GLY A 109 -8.02 4.69 9.07
N ARG A 110 -7.92 5.96 9.51
CA ARG A 110 -8.66 6.51 10.64
C ARG A 110 -10.17 6.46 10.43
N MET A 111 -10.64 6.91 9.27
CA MET A 111 -12.06 6.86 8.91
C MET A 111 -12.62 5.43 8.99
N LEU A 112 -11.89 4.42 8.51
CA LEU A 112 -12.33 3.03 8.57
C LEU A 112 -12.43 2.52 10.02
N ILE A 113 -11.45 2.86 10.87
CA ILE A 113 -11.46 2.47 12.28
C ILE A 113 -12.65 3.10 13.01
N GLU A 114 -12.94 4.38 12.76
CA GLU A 114 -14.06 5.09 13.39
C GLU A 114 -15.42 4.56 12.93
N LYS A 115 -15.55 4.15 11.66
CA LYS A 115 -16.76 3.49 11.15
C LYS A 115 -16.95 2.09 11.73
N ASP A 116 -15.88 1.34 11.94
CA ASP A 116 -15.92 0.01 12.54
C ASP A 116 -16.21 0.06 14.05
N TYR A 117 -15.94 1.19 14.73
CA TYR A 117 -16.22 1.42 16.15
C TYR A 117 -16.89 2.79 16.41
N PRO A 118 -18.20 2.93 16.13
CA PRO A 118 -18.89 4.22 16.27
C PRO A 118 -19.03 4.73 17.72
N HIS A 119 -18.62 3.96 18.74
CA HIS A 119 -18.76 4.34 20.15
C HIS A 119 -17.58 3.86 21.01
N THR A 120 -16.60 4.72 21.22
CA THR A 120 -15.85 4.77 22.48
C THR A 120 -15.82 6.24 22.89
N PHE A 121 -16.45 6.48 24.03
CA PHE A 121 -16.76 7.78 24.65
C PHE A 121 -15.52 8.66 24.86
#